data_AF-L0RZ56-F1
#
_entry.id   AF-L0RZ56-F1
#
_cell.length_a   1.000
_cell.length_b   1.000
_cell.length_c   1.000
_cell.angle_alpha   90.00
_cell.angle_beta   90.00
_cell.angle_gamma   90.00
#
_symmetry.space_group_name_H-M   'P 1'
#
loop_
_entity.id
_entity.type
_entity.pdbx_description
1 polymer ?
#
loop_
_entity_poly.entity_id
_entity_poly.type
_entity_poly.pdbx_seq_one_letter_code
_entity_poly.pdbx_strand_id
1 'polypeptide(L)'
;MFSWMKKLHRTLVHSSSNQQSESDQDIPDKKGEPLSKDIKVNFEKMQDIFANSSDAVIRRFEVGSDVKIGAFIVYIDGLVDREIVQLSLMKPLMVDINPTTVGCKFN
;
A
#
# COMPACT_ATOMS: atom_id res chain seq x y z
N MET A 1 -19.68 36.32 31.84
CA MET A 1 -18.74 35.53 32.65
C MET A 1 -19.36 34.17 32.90
N PHE A 2 -18.69 33.11 32.42
CA PHE A 2 -18.84 31.70 32.83
C PHE A 2 -20.25 31.09 32.69
N SER A 3 -20.62 30.51 31.55
CA SER A 3 -20.13 29.21 31.05
C SER A 3 -19.95 28.19 32.17
N TRP A 4 -21.02 27.46 32.49
CA TRP A 4 -20.88 26.06 32.87
C TRP A 4 -22.20 25.33 32.59
N MET A 5 -22.30 24.82 31.36
CA MET A 5 -22.79 23.47 31.07
C MET A 5 -24.15 23.14 31.71
N LYS A 6 -25.32 23.45 31.14
CA LYS A 6 -25.80 23.08 29.78
C LYS A 6 -25.08 21.89 29.16
N LYS A 7 -25.08 20.75 29.84
CA LYS A 7 -24.86 19.42 29.24
C LYS A 7 -25.42 18.40 30.23
N LEU A 8 -26.38 17.56 29.91
CA LEU A 8 -27.13 17.35 28.69
C LEU A 8 -28.25 16.42 29.17
N HIS A 9 -29.18 16.97 29.93
CA HIS A 9 -30.58 17.00 29.54
C HIS A 9 -31.01 15.85 28.62
N ARG A 10 -31.82 15.00 29.23
CA ARG A 10 -33.16 14.67 28.73
C ARG A 10 -33.16 13.91 27.41
N THR A 11 -33.19 12.59 27.51
CA THR A 11 -34.46 11.84 27.45
C THR A 11 -35.21 12.09 26.15
N LEU A 12 -35.28 11.00 25.37
CA LEU A 12 -36.48 10.50 24.69
C LEU A 12 -37.19 11.52 23.79
N VAL A 13 -37.28 11.20 22.49
CA VAL A 13 -38.55 11.21 21.76
C VAL A 13 -38.37 10.63 20.35
N HIS A 14 -39.33 9.78 20.00
CA HIS A 14 -39.62 9.21 18.67
C HIS A 14 -39.99 10.28 17.63
N SER A 15 -39.85 9.88 16.36
CA SER A 15 -40.69 10.29 15.22
C SER A 15 -40.36 11.60 14.50
N SER A 16 -39.95 11.42 13.25
CA SER A 16 -40.26 12.20 12.04
C SER A 16 -40.45 13.72 12.16
N SER A 17 -39.46 14.50 11.73
CA SER A 17 -39.66 15.66 10.85
C SER A 17 -38.32 16.15 10.31
N ASN A 18 -38.36 16.65 9.09
CA ASN A 18 -37.28 17.06 8.20
C ASN A 18 -36.50 18.28 8.72
N GLN A 19 -35.15 18.24 8.60
CA GLN A 19 -34.25 19.26 8.04
C GLN A 19 -32.90 19.43 8.77
N GLN A 20 -31.86 19.19 7.97
CA GLN A 20 -30.60 19.93 7.85
C GLN A 20 -29.44 19.68 8.84
N SER A 21 -28.51 18.83 8.33
CA SER A 21 -27.14 19.20 7.97
C SER A 21 -26.15 19.54 9.09
N GLU A 22 -25.32 18.56 9.44
CA GLU A 22 -23.92 18.77 9.84
C GLU A 22 -23.03 17.89 8.94
N SER A 23 -21.96 18.50 8.46
CA SER A 23 -21.15 18.08 7.32
C SER A 23 -20.47 16.72 7.50
N ASP A 24 -20.95 15.72 6.77
CA ASP A 24 -20.07 14.68 6.24
C ASP A 24 -19.08 15.39 5.30
N GLN A 25 -17.89 15.67 5.82
CA GLN A 25 -16.75 15.93 4.95
C GLN A 25 -16.50 14.61 4.23
N ASP A 26 -16.99 14.52 3.00
CA ASP A 26 -16.49 13.61 1.97
C ASP A 26 -14.97 13.55 2.12
N ILE A 27 -14.47 12.48 2.75
CA ILE A 27 -13.09 12.07 2.52
C ILE A 27 -13.16 11.65 1.07
N PRO A 28 -12.57 12.38 0.11
CA PRO A 28 -12.62 11.96 -1.27
C PRO A 28 -12.08 10.54 -1.26
N ASP A 29 -12.91 9.60 -1.73
CA ASP A 29 -12.53 8.22 -2.01
C ASP A 29 -11.29 8.32 -2.89
N LYS A 30 -10.11 8.37 -2.26
CA LYS A 30 -8.82 8.25 -2.92
C LYS A 30 -8.78 6.80 -3.33
N LYS A 31 -9.50 6.47 -4.41
CA LYS A 31 -9.29 5.26 -5.17
C LYS A 31 -7.80 5.31 -5.51
N GLY A 32 -7.02 4.48 -4.82
CA GLY A 32 -5.59 4.38 -5.07
C GLY A 32 -5.36 4.21 -6.56
N GLU A 33 -4.38 4.92 -7.11
CA GLU A 33 -4.06 4.77 -8.51
C GLU A 33 -3.75 3.29 -8.81
N PRO A 34 -4.27 2.73 -9.91
CA PRO A 34 -3.97 1.36 -10.28
C PRO A 34 -2.47 1.21 -10.59
N LEU A 35 -1.92 0.03 -10.29
CA LEU A 35 -0.55 -0.30 -10.68
C LEU A 35 -0.42 -0.34 -12.20
N SER A 36 0.70 0.18 -12.70
CA SER A 36 1.05 0.06 -14.12
C SER A 36 1.44 -1.38 -14.45
N LYS A 37 1.27 -1.77 -15.72
CA LYS A 37 1.85 -3.01 -16.25
C LYS A 37 3.37 -2.91 -16.42
N ASP A 38 3.90 -1.69 -16.49
CA ASP A 38 5.34 -1.44 -16.57
C ASP A 38 5.96 -1.35 -15.18
N ILE A 39 6.86 -2.28 -14.88
CA ILE A 39 7.58 -2.34 -13.61
C ILE A 39 8.44 -1.10 -13.37
N LYS A 40 8.96 -0.44 -14.43
CA LYS A 40 9.76 0.78 -14.31
C LYS A 40 8.92 1.93 -13.79
N VAL A 41 7.70 2.10 -14.34
CA VAL A 41 6.76 3.12 -13.89
C VAL A 41 6.40 2.91 -12.41
N ASN A 42 6.13 1.67 -12.01
CA ASN A 42 5.82 1.38 -10.60
C ASN A 42 7.04 1.63 -9.69
N PHE A 43 8.25 1.32 -10.16
CA PHE A 43 9.46 1.57 -9.39
C PHE A 43 9.71 3.06 -9.17
N GLU A 44 9.56 3.89 -10.19
CA GLU A 44 9.68 5.35 -10.09
C GLU A 44 8.66 5.90 -9.11
N LYS A 45 7.38 5.50 -9.23
CA LYS A 45 6.34 5.88 -8.27
C LYS A 45 6.69 5.48 -6.83
N MET A 46 7.21 4.27 -6.61
CA MET A 46 7.59 3.83 -5.25
C MET A 46 8.77 4.62 -4.71
N GLN A 47 9.76 4.97 -5.54
CA GLN A 47 10.84 5.87 -5.11
C GLN A 47 10.31 7.23 -4.70
N ASP A 48 9.37 7.80 -5.46
CA ASP A 48 8.80 9.12 -5.13
C ASP A 48 7.98 9.08 -3.84
N ILE A 49 7.17 8.02 -3.64
CA ILE A 49 6.37 7.82 -2.43
C ILE A 49 7.27 7.69 -1.20
N PHE A 50 8.37 6.95 -1.31
CA PHE A 50 9.29 6.69 -0.19
C PHE A 50 10.49 7.65 -0.14
N ALA A 51 10.56 8.68 -1.01
CA ALA A 51 11.70 9.60 -1.09
C ALA A 51 12.01 10.31 0.23
N ASN A 52 10.99 10.55 1.04
CA ASN A 52 11.11 11.22 2.34
C ASN A 52 11.26 10.23 3.52
N SER A 53 11.29 8.93 3.25
CA SER A 53 11.44 7.90 4.28
C SER A 53 12.87 7.38 4.28
N SER A 54 13.61 7.65 5.36
CA SER A 54 14.98 7.13 5.55
C SER A 54 15.01 5.62 5.76
N ASP A 55 13.91 5.07 6.26
CA ASP A 55 13.84 3.69 6.72
C ASP A 55 13.34 2.77 5.60
N ALA A 56 12.77 3.32 4.53
CA ALA A 56 12.32 2.53 3.39
C ALA A 56 13.49 2.18 2.48
N VAL A 57 13.70 0.87 2.26
CA VAL A 57 14.72 0.36 1.37
C VAL A 57 14.05 -0.31 0.16
N ILE A 58 14.43 0.16 -1.02
CA ILE A 58 13.97 -0.38 -2.30
C ILE A 58 15.14 -1.09 -2.99
N ARG A 59 15.02 -2.40 -3.27
CA ARG A 59 16.05 -3.19 -3.96
C ARG A 59 15.50 -3.79 -5.26
N ARG A 60 16.17 -3.53 -6.39
CA ARG A 60 15.88 -4.18 -7.68
C ARG A 60 16.67 -5.47 -7.82
N PHE A 61 16.06 -6.47 -8.46
CA PHE A 61 16.72 -7.73 -8.81
C PHE A 61 16.08 -8.34 -10.06
N GLU A 62 16.75 -9.34 -10.65
CA GLU A 62 16.23 -10.10 -11.77
C GLU A 62 15.87 -11.51 -11.31
N VAL A 63 14.73 -12.01 -11.78
CA VAL A 63 14.18 -13.32 -11.46
C VAL A 63 14.38 -14.26 -12.64
N GLY A 64 14.84 -15.47 -12.37
CA GLY A 64 14.98 -16.54 -13.35
C GLY A 64 16.32 -16.58 -14.07
N SER A 65 16.77 -17.81 -14.37
CA SER A 65 18.07 -18.07 -15.02
C SER A 65 18.04 -17.85 -16.54
N ASP A 66 16.98 -18.34 -17.22
CA ASP A 66 16.88 -18.30 -18.69
C ASP A 66 16.10 -17.07 -19.21
N VAL A 67 15.02 -16.67 -18.51
CA VAL A 67 14.27 -15.45 -18.81
C VAL A 67 14.39 -14.53 -17.61
N LYS A 68 15.11 -13.43 -17.79
CA LYS A 68 15.33 -12.40 -16.77
C LYS A 68 14.08 -11.53 -16.62
N ILE A 69 13.31 -11.76 -15.57
CA ILE A 69 12.15 -10.93 -15.22
C ILE A 69 12.60 -9.87 -14.22
N GLY A 70 12.47 -8.59 -14.58
CA GLY A 70 12.80 -7.49 -13.68
C GLY A 70 11.80 -7.39 -12.53
N ALA A 71 12.30 -7.39 -11.30
CA ALA A 71 11.52 -7.28 -10.07
C ALA A 71 12.17 -6.31 -9.07
N PHE A 72 11.40 -5.90 -8.07
CA PHE A 72 11.94 -5.16 -6.94
C PHE A 72 11.18 -5.49 -5.65
N ILE A 73 11.84 -5.29 -4.52
CA ILE A 73 11.25 -5.42 -3.19
C ILE A 73 11.38 -4.09 -2.45
N VAL A 74 10.35 -3.74 -1.69
CA VAL A 74 10.33 -2.59 -0.79
C VAL A 74 10.13 -3.13 0.62
N TYR A 75 10.96 -2.70 1.56
CA TYR A 75 10.81 -3.07 2.97
C TYR A 75 11.27 -1.92 3.86
N ILE A 76 10.83 -1.94 5.12
CA ILE A 76 11.25 -0.97 6.13
C ILE A 76 12.40 -1.57 6.95
N ASP A 77 13.50 -0.84 7.01
CA ASP A 77 14.66 -1.16 7.80
C ASP A 77 14.34 -1.11 9.29
N GLY A 78 14.81 -2.09 10.05
CA GLY A 78 14.48 -2.24 11.47
C GLY A 78 13.14 -2.93 11.76
N LEU A 79 12.24 -3.08 10.77
CA LEU A 79 11.03 -3.92 10.89
C LEU A 79 11.21 -5.31 10.28
N VAL A 80 12.22 -5.48 9.44
CA VAL A 80 12.48 -6.73 8.73
C VAL A 80 13.94 -7.13 8.93
N ASP A 81 14.15 -8.41 9.21
CA ASP A 81 15.48 -8.99 9.20
C ASP A 81 16.00 -9.09 7.76
N ARG A 82 17.04 -8.31 7.48
CA ARG A 82 17.66 -8.20 6.16
C ARG A 82 18.25 -9.53 5.67
N GLU A 83 18.74 -10.37 6.58
CA GLU A 83 19.35 -11.66 6.24
C GLU A 83 18.29 -12.63 5.74
N ILE A 84 17.13 -12.65 6.42
CA ILE A 84 15.98 -13.47 6.01
C ILE A 84 15.44 -13.01 4.65
N VAL A 85 15.31 -11.69 4.42
CA VAL A 85 14.88 -11.17 3.12
C VAL A 85 15.82 -11.62 1.99
N GLN A 86 17.13 -11.54 2.22
CA GLN A 86 18.10 -11.89 1.19
C GLN A 86 18.16 -13.41 0.96
N LEU A 87 18.23 -14.21 2.03
CA LEU A 87 18.44 -15.65 1.95
C LEU A 87 17.16 -16.40 1.57
N SER A 88 16.01 -16.01 2.11
CA SER A 88 14.75 -16.72 1.96
C SER A 88 13.86 -16.17 0.85
N LEU A 89 13.98 -14.89 0.48
CA LEU A 89 13.21 -14.31 -0.62
C LEU A 89 14.05 -14.13 -1.88
N MET A 90 15.14 -13.36 -1.82
CA MET A 90 15.87 -13.01 -3.05
C MET A 90 16.56 -14.23 -3.69
N LYS A 91 17.26 -15.07 -2.94
CA LYS A 91 17.98 -16.22 -3.54
C LYS A 91 17.06 -17.21 -4.27
N PRO A 92 15.95 -17.71 -3.69
CA PRO A 92 15.07 -18.63 -4.40
C PRO A 92 14.41 -17.98 -5.62
N LEU A 93 14.05 -16.69 -5.52
CA LEU A 93 13.45 -15.98 -6.65
C LEU A 93 14.46 -15.76 -7.79
N MET A 94 15.74 -15.59 -7.49
CA MET A 94 16.78 -15.44 -8.52
C MET A 94 17.15 -16.77 -9.19
N VAL A 95 17.23 -17.86 -8.41
CA VAL A 95 17.82 -19.13 -8.86
C VAL A 95 16.76 -20.16 -9.28
N ASP A 96 15.67 -20.29 -8.51
CA ASP A 96 14.78 -21.45 -8.59
C ASP A 96 13.51 -21.19 -9.43
N ILE A 97 13.30 -19.97 -9.91
CA ILE A 97 12.17 -19.68 -10.80
C ILE A 97 12.57 -20.10 -12.21
N ASN A 98 12.01 -21.24 -12.66
CA ASN A 98 11.96 -21.61 -14.07
C ASN A 98 10.79 -20.87 -14.73
N PRO A 99 11.04 -19.83 -15.55
CA PRO A 99 9.99 -19.02 -16.15
C PRO A 99 9.17 -19.76 -17.23
N THR A 100 9.48 -21.03 -17.50
CA THR A 100 8.80 -21.88 -18.49
C THR A 100 7.30 -22.07 -18.22
N THR A 101 6.79 -21.65 -17.05
CA THR A 101 5.36 -21.76 -16.69
C THR A 101 4.58 -20.44 -16.73
N VAL A 102 5.21 -19.28 -16.97
CA VAL A 102 4.47 -18.00 -17.13
C VAL A 102 4.02 -17.78 -18.58
N GLY A 103 3.36 -18.79 -19.13
CA GLY A 103 2.79 -18.81 -20.47
C GLY A 103 1.39 -19.44 -20.54
N CYS A 104 0.67 -19.54 -19.41
CA CYS A 104 -0.72 -19.97 -19.43
C CYS A 104 -1.64 -18.74 -19.48
N LYS A 105 -2.10 -18.48 -20.72
CA LYS A 105 -3.21 -17.62 -21.14
C LYS A 105 -4.18 -17.22 -20.01
N PHE A 106 -4.26 -15.92 -19.74
CA PHE A 106 -5.48 -15.34 -19.19
C PHE A 106 -6.47 -15.18 -20.35
N ASN A 107 -7.68 -15.71 -20.12
CA ASN A 107 -8.83 -15.75 -21.01
C ASN A 107 -9.29 -14.37 -21.48
#